data_AF-A0A374UQL5-F1
#
_entry.id   AF-A0A374UQL5-F1
#
_cell.length_a   1.000
_cell.length_b   1.000
_cell.length_c   1.000
_cell.angle_alpha   90.00
_cell.angle_beta   90.00
_cell.angle_gamma   90.00
#
_symmetry.space_group_name_H-M   'P 1'
#
loop_
_entity.id
_entity.type
_entity.pdbx_description
1 polymer ?
#
loop_
_entity_poly.entity_id
_entity_poly.type
_entity_poly.pdbx_seq_one_letter_code
_entity_poly.pdbx_strand_id
1 'polypeptide(L)'
;MDFYKYKCPVCNKQFKESDDIVVCPDCGAPHHRECWEKEGKCCYNDKHSEDFSFENFQESNNSDNSGDENADCESEVICQVCGHPNDSTLFYCEHCGAPLLKDNNQSNNSANNTNVPPEANGFPFGQPQQNGGIPFIAFDPMAGFKADEKIADDVTAGEVSKFVGKNTNYFMRVFGSIMRTNKSRFSFVSAILPGAYMLYRKMYAIGIFVSVIVIALLAGTLIIQSTPEYTEAYNIYIDNYSALLQGTYSGANFSDLFSGMSSTNIFYFSIPYILGAIRLAVMLICGFRTNRMYYKHCIKKISSIKKYAASFDKESEEESLKTKSTINEQIENKGGVNLAMAVVATFVFLAIIYMPLFV
;
A
#
# COMPACT_ATOMS: atom_id res chain seq x y z
N MET A 1 -6.52 -27.46 47.51
CA MET A 1 -6.29 -26.82 46.20
C MET A 1 -6.37 -25.32 46.40
N ASP A 2 -5.46 -24.57 45.79
CA ASP A 2 -5.53 -23.10 45.79
C ASP A 2 -6.56 -22.67 44.73
N PHE A 3 -7.74 -22.25 45.17
CA PHE A 3 -8.82 -21.84 44.27
C PHE A 3 -8.72 -20.37 43.86
N TYR A 4 -7.84 -19.59 44.51
CA TYR A 4 -7.68 -18.16 44.25
C TYR A 4 -6.95 -17.88 42.95
N LYS A 5 -6.35 -18.88 42.30
CA LYS A 5 -5.86 -18.80 40.91
C LYS A 5 -6.98 -18.87 39.86
N TYR A 6 -8.17 -19.34 40.23
CA TYR A 6 -9.26 -19.59 39.30
C TYR A 6 -10.38 -18.54 39.38
N LYS A 7 -11.16 -18.40 38.30
CA LYS A 7 -12.38 -17.57 38.25
C LYS A 7 -13.62 -18.46 38.31
N CYS A 8 -14.69 -17.98 38.93
CA CYS A 8 -15.96 -18.70 38.94
C CYS A 8 -16.52 -18.81 37.51
N PRO A 9 -16.83 -20.01 36.99
CA PRO A 9 -17.32 -20.21 35.63
C PRO A 9 -18.66 -19.52 35.31
N VAL A 10 -19.47 -19.23 36.33
CA VAL A 10 -20.81 -18.65 36.17
C VAL A 10 -20.75 -17.12 36.11
N CYS A 11 -19.97 -16.48 36.99
CA CYS A 11 -19.93 -15.02 37.11
C CYS A 11 -18.63 -14.39 36.62
N ASN A 12 -17.62 -15.19 36.26
CA ASN A 12 -16.29 -14.78 35.81
C ASN A 12 -15.50 -13.88 36.78
N LYS A 13 -15.85 -13.88 38.08
CA LYS A 13 -15.09 -13.16 39.12
C LYS A 13 -14.04 -14.07 39.76
N GLN A 14 -12.89 -13.47 40.11
CA GLN A 14 -11.83 -14.14 40.87
C GLN A 14 -12.32 -14.45 42.28
N PHE A 15 -11.95 -15.62 42.82
CA PHE A 15 -12.22 -15.95 44.22
C PHE A 15 -11.34 -15.12 45.17
N LYS A 16 -11.90 -14.76 46.31
CA LYS A 16 -11.22 -14.07 47.42
C LYS A 16 -11.27 -14.91 48.69
N GLU A 17 -10.37 -14.65 49.63
CA GLU A 17 -10.27 -15.41 50.90
C GLU A 17 -11.56 -15.44 51.73
N SER A 18 -12.43 -14.43 51.57
CA SER A 18 -13.72 -14.33 52.24
C SER A 18 -14.87 -15.03 51.50
N ASP A 19 -14.64 -15.56 50.30
CA ASP A 19 -15.70 -16.14 49.47
C ASP A 19 -16.03 -17.57 49.92
N ASP A 20 -17.33 -17.89 49.97
CA ASP A 20 -17.78 -19.27 50.17
C ASP A 20 -17.77 -20.02 48.83
N ILE A 21 -16.92 -21.03 48.73
CA ILE A 21 -16.63 -21.76 47.50
C ILE A 21 -17.18 -23.18 47.57
N VAL A 22 -17.99 -23.54 46.58
CA VAL A 22 -18.48 -24.90 46.36
C VAL A 22 -17.73 -25.51 45.18
N VAL A 23 -17.20 -26.72 45.35
CA VAL A 23 -16.47 -27.43 44.29
C VAL A 23 -17.33 -28.59 43.80
N CYS A 24 -17.46 -28.71 42.48
CA CYS A 24 -18.20 -29.82 41.88
C CYS A 24 -17.46 -31.15 42.13
N PRO A 25 -18.14 -32.20 42.64
CA PRO A 25 -17.51 -33.49 42.91
C PRO A 25 -17.15 -34.28 41.64
N ASP A 26 -17.83 -34.01 40.51
CA ASP A 26 -17.62 -34.75 39.27
C ASP A 26 -16.40 -34.24 38.48
N CYS A 27 -16.24 -32.93 38.34
CA CYS A 27 -15.19 -32.32 37.50
C CYS A 27 -14.19 -31.42 38.24
N GLY A 28 -14.39 -31.16 39.54
CA GLY A 28 -13.48 -30.33 40.35
C GLY A 28 -13.59 -28.82 40.13
N ALA A 29 -14.57 -28.33 39.35
CA ALA A 29 -14.74 -26.91 39.08
C ALA A 29 -15.21 -26.11 40.33
N PRO A 30 -14.50 -25.04 40.75
CA PRO A 30 -14.90 -24.18 41.87
C PRO A 30 -15.95 -23.14 41.45
N HIS A 31 -16.95 -22.91 42.29
CA HIS A 31 -18.04 -21.96 42.11
C HIS A 31 -18.27 -21.14 43.39
N HIS A 32 -18.74 -19.89 43.29
CA HIS A 32 -19.29 -19.20 44.47
C HIS A 32 -20.56 -19.93 44.92
N ARG A 33 -20.77 -20.09 46.23
CA ARG A 33 -21.98 -20.76 46.77
C ARG A 33 -23.27 -20.19 46.19
N GLU A 34 -23.37 -18.87 46.11
CA GLU A 34 -24.52 -18.18 45.50
C GLU A 34 -24.72 -18.55 44.02
N CYS A 35 -23.63 -18.70 43.25
CA CYS A 35 -23.71 -19.10 41.85
C CYS A 35 -24.12 -20.57 41.71
N TRP A 36 -23.63 -21.45 42.59
CA TRP A 36 -24.01 -22.86 42.62
C TRP A 36 -25.49 -23.06 42.98
N GLU A 37 -25.97 -22.35 44.00
CA GLU A 37 -27.38 -22.41 44.42
C GLU A 37 -28.33 -21.83 43.37
N LYS A 38 -27.90 -20.78 42.67
CA LYS A 38 -28.68 -20.16 41.58
C LYS A 38 -28.82 -21.08 40.37
N GLU A 39 -27.75 -21.72 39.94
CA GLU A 39 -27.78 -22.64 38.79
C GLU A 39 -28.34 -24.02 39.15
N GLY A 40 -28.25 -24.41 40.43
CA GLY A 40 -28.71 -25.71 40.95
C GLY A 40 -27.89 -26.92 40.47
N LYS A 41 -26.88 -26.69 39.64
CA LYS A 41 -25.96 -27.70 39.07
C LYS A 41 -24.63 -27.06 38.69
N CYS A 42 -23.63 -27.89 38.40
CA CYS A 42 -22.34 -27.42 37.87
C CYS A 42 -22.51 -26.67 36.54
N CYS A 43 -21.76 -25.59 36.33
CA CYS A 43 -21.75 -24.88 35.04
C CYS A 43 -21.34 -25.78 33.86
N TYR A 44 -20.51 -26.80 34.12
CA TYR A 44 -20.06 -27.78 33.13
C TYR A 44 -20.81 -29.11 33.19
N ASN A 45 -22.01 -29.15 33.78
CA ASN A 45 -22.77 -30.38 33.96
C ASN A 45 -22.91 -31.20 32.66
N ASP A 46 -23.10 -30.54 31.53
CA ASP A 46 -23.28 -31.20 30.23
C ASP A 46 -21.99 -31.84 29.70
N LYS A 47 -20.82 -31.52 30.29
CA LYS A 47 -19.50 -32.09 29.95
C LYS A 47 -19.10 -33.24 30.87
N HIS A 48 -19.87 -33.53 31.92
CA HIS A 48 -19.53 -34.60 32.87
C HIS A 48 -19.56 -36.00 32.21
N SER A 49 -20.22 -36.17 31.07
CA SER A 49 -20.23 -37.42 30.30
C SER A 49 -18.96 -37.68 29.47
N GLU A 50 -18.01 -36.75 29.42
CA GLU A 50 -16.83 -36.78 28.55
C GLU A 50 -15.49 -36.88 29.32
N ASP A 51 -15.48 -37.47 30.53
CA ASP A 51 -14.30 -37.52 31.43
C ASP A 51 -13.66 -36.13 31.68
N PHE A 52 -14.49 -35.09 31.69
CA PHE A 52 -14.07 -33.71 31.82
C PHE A 52 -13.51 -33.39 33.22
N SER A 53 -12.24 -32.98 33.28
CA SER A 53 -11.61 -32.41 34.47
C SER A 53 -11.35 -30.92 34.29
N PHE A 54 -11.79 -30.13 35.27
CA PHE A 54 -11.61 -28.67 35.25
C PHE A 54 -10.14 -28.27 35.30
N GLU A 55 -9.30 -29.01 36.03
CA GLU A 55 -7.86 -28.69 36.14
C GLU A 55 -7.15 -28.89 34.79
N ASN A 56 -7.47 -29.95 34.06
CA ASN A 56 -6.92 -30.20 32.71
C ASN A 56 -7.42 -29.17 31.68
N PHE A 57 -8.70 -28.76 31.78
CA PHE A 57 -9.26 -27.70 30.96
C PHE A 57 -8.60 -26.35 31.27
N GLN A 58 -8.27 -26.08 32.53
CA GLN A 58 -7.50 -24.90 32.91
C GLN A 58 -6.06 -25.00 32.40
N GLU A 59 -5.34 -26.12 32.52
CA GLU A 59 -3.95 -26.26 32.04
C GLU A 59 -3.82 -26.10 30.51
N SER A 60 -4.78 -26.62 29.75
CA SER A 60 -4.87 -26.41 28.30
C SER A 60 -5.20 -24.98 27.89
N ASN A 61 -5.84 -24.19 28.76
CA ASN A 61 -6.18 -22.78 28.51
C ASN A 61 -5.31 -21.78 29.31
N ASN A 62 -4.49 -22.23 30.25
CA ASN A 62 -3.58 -21.45 31.11
C ASN A 62 -2.10 -21.80 30.88
N SER A 63 -1.77 -22.40 29.74
CA SER A 63 -0.39 -22.41 29.23
C SER A 63 0.04 -21.01 28.72
N ASP A 64 -0.40 -19.96 29.42
CA ASP A 64 -0.11 -18.55 29.17
C ASP A 64 0.08 -17.75 30.48
N ASN A 65 0.25 -18.38 31.65
CA ASN A 65 0.56 -17.64 32.88
C ASN A 65 1.34 -18.45 33.94
N SER A 66 2.65 -18.58 33.74
CA SER A 66 3.64 -18.53 34.83
C SER A 66 4.99 -18.16 34.24
N GLY A 67 5.49 -17.00 34.64
CA GLY A 67 6.62 -16.31 34.02
C GLY A 67 7.90 -17.14 33.94
N ASP A 68 8.47 -17.14 32.74
CA ASP A 68 9.90 -17.15 32.54
C ASP A 68 10.21 -16.08 31.49
N GLU A 69 11.30 -15.36 31.71
CA GLU A 69 11.74 -14.25 30.88
C GLU A 69 12.13 -14.79 29.48
N ASN A 70 11.62 -14.14 28.42
CA ASN A 70 11.88 -14.37 26.97
C ASN A 70 10.87 -15.25 26.18
N ALA A 71 9.81 -14.62 25.64
CA ALA A 71 9.10 -14.91 24.37
C ALA A 71 7.88 -13.97 24.25
N ASP A 72 7.95 -12.77 23.67
CA ASP A 72 7.74 -12.47 22.24
C ASP A 72 6.72 -13.37 21.51
N CYS A 73 5.43 -13.02 21.56
CA CYS A 73 4.64 -12.61 20.38
C CYS A 73 3.17 -12.37 20.76
N GLU A 74 2.83 -11.13 21.12
CA GLU A 74 1.51 -10.59 20.82
C GLU A 74 1.27 -10.83 19.31
N SER A 75 0.15 -11.45 18.93
CA SER A 75 -0.09 -11.80 17.54
C SER A 75 -0.28 -10.53 16.70
N GLU A 76 0.80 -9.93 16.21
CA GLU A 76 0.74 -8.74 15.37
C GLU A 76 0.02 -9.06 14.04
N VAL A 77 -0.95 -8.23 13.67
CA VAL A 77 -1.64 -8.27 12.37
C VAL A 77 -1.06 -7.20 11.46
N ILE A 78 -0.43 -7.63 10.37
CA ILE A 78 0.12 -6.72 9.34
C ILE A 78 -1.04 -6.17 8.50
N CYS A 79 -1.19 -4.84 8.49
CA CYS A 79 -2.17 -4.17 7.65
C CYS A 79 -1.89 -4.43 6.16
N GLN A 80 -2.86 -5.01 5.44
CA GLN A 80 -2.72 -5.31 4.01
C GLN A 80 -2.68 -4.08 3.09
N VAL A 81 -3.01 -2.90 3.61
CA VAL A 81 -3.09 -1.64 2.85
C VAL A 81 -1.82 -0.80 2.99
N CYS A 82 -1.25 -0.68 4.19
CA CYS A 82 -0.05 0.12 4.44
C CYS A 82 1.15 -0.69 4.94
N GLY A 83 0.94 -1.94 5.34
CA GLY A 83 1.98 -2.79 5.91
C GLY A 83 2.35 -2.47 7.36
N HIS A 84 1.66 -1.57 8.06
CA HIS A 84 1.95 -1.30 9.48
C HIS A 84 1.63 -2.56 10.32
N PRO A 85 2.50 -3.00 11.24
CA PRO A 85 2.12 -4.01 12.24
C PRO A 85 1.13 -3.39 13.22
N ASN A 86 0.09 -4.12 13.58
CA ASN A 86 -0.92 -3.64 14.53
C ASN A 86 -1.17 -4.75 15.52
N ASP A 87 -1.53 -4.38 16.74
CA ASP A 87 -2.05 -5.32 17.72
C ASP A 87 -3.29 -6.07 17.16
N SER A 88 -3.38 -7.40 17.37
CA SER A 88 -4.51 -8.22 16.88
C SER A 88 -5.86 -7.86 17.48
N THR A 89 -5.89 -7.11 18.59
CA THR A 89 -7.12 -6.58 19.17
C THR A 89 -7.71 -5.46 18.33
N LEU A 90 -6.91 -4.74 17.54
CA LEU A 90 -7.38 -3.63 16.70
C LEU A 90 -8.22 -4.11 15.51
N PHE A 91 -9.32 -3.40 15.23
CA PHE A 91 -10.17 -3.64 14.05
C PHE A 91 -9.76 -2.79 12.84
N TYR A 92 -9.10 -1.67 13.10
CA TYR A 92 -8.61 -0.74 12.09
C TYR A 92 -7.14 -0.49 12.34
N CYS A 93 -6.40 -0.30 11.25
CA CYS A 93 -4.98 0.01 11.30
C CYS A 93 -4.79 1.36 11.98
N GLU A 94 -4.03 1.39 13.08
CA GLU A 94 -3.77 2.62 13.84
C GLU A 94 -3.04 3.67 13.01
N HIS A 95 -2.33 3.24 11.96
CA HIS A 95 -1.52 4.11 11.12
C HIS A 95 -2.25 4.63 9.87
N CYS A 96 -3.11 3.83 9.24
CA CYS A 96 -3.78 4.23 7.98
C CYS A 96 -5.30 4.18 7.99
N GLY A 97 -5.92 3.71 9.08
CA GLY A 97 -7.37 3.59 9.24
C GLY A 97 -8.01 2.45 8.45
N ALA A 98 -7.25 1.67 7.66
CA ALA A 98 -7.81 0.55 6.91
C ALA A 98 -8.23 -0.59 7.85
N PRO A 99 -9.34 -1.31 7.58
CA PRO A 99 -9.75 -2.44 8.40
C PRO A 99 -8.67 -3.54 8.40
N LEU A 100 -8.43 -4.13 9.56
CA LEU A 100 -7.55 -5.28 9.73
C LEU A 100 -8.36 -6.55 9.53
N LEU A 101 -7.99 -7.36 8.53
CA LEU A 101 -8.62 -8.67 8.34
C LEU A 101 -8.11 -9.58 9.45
N LYS A 102 -8.98 -9.90 10.42
CA LYS A 102 -8.74 -10.97 11.38
C LYS A 102 -9.15 -12.27 10.69
N ASP A 103 -8.19 -13.15 10.44
CA ASP A 103 -8.46 -14.46 9.82
C ASP A 103 -9.31 -15.31 10.76
N ASN A 104 -10.63 -15.11 10.71
CA ASN A 104 -11.63 -16.07 11.16
C ASN A 104 -12.48 -16.42 9.96
N ASN A 105 -12.11 -17.55 9.33
CA ASN A 105 -12.76 -18.23 8.22
C ASN A 105 -12.54 -17.64 6.82
N GLN A 106 -11.59 -18.26 6.10
CA GLN A 106 -11.85 -18.63 4.71
C GLN A 106 -13.09 -19.53 4.67
N SER A 107 -14.26 -18.92 4.57
CA SER A 107 -15.42 -19.56 3.99
C SER A 107 -15.82 -18.76 2.77
N ASN A 108 -15.63 -19.38 1.61
CA ASN A 108 -16.28 -18.99 0.37
C ASN A 108 -17.77 -18.78 0.65
N ASN A 109 -18.25 -17.54 0.53
CA ASN A 109 -19.60 -17.29 0.06
C ASN A 109 -19.63 -15.94 -0.64
N SER A 110 -19.67 -16.01 -1.97
CA SER A 110 -20.40 -15.04 -2.77
C SER A 110 -21.82 -14.96 -2.24
N ALA A 111 -22.14 -13.90 -1.50
CA ALA A 111 -23.51 -13.49 -1.29
C ALA A 111 -23.53 -11.96 -1.12
N ASN A 112 -24.07 -11.30 -2.14
CA ASN A 112 -24.61 -9.96 -2.03
C ASN A 112 -25.41 -9.84 -0.74
N ASN A 113 -24.96 -9.01 0.19
CA ASN A 113 -25.86 -8.35 1.12
C ASN A 113 -25.37 -6.93 1.36
N THR A 114 -25.97 -6.03 0.59
CA THR A 114 -26.02 -4.59 0.78
C THR A 114 -26.61 -4.29 2.15
N ASN A 115 -25.78 -3.86 3.09
CA ASN A 115 -26.13 -2.93 4.17
C ASN A 115 -24.84 -2.31 4.75
N VAL A 116 -24.02 -1.76 3.86
CA VAL A 116 -23.03 -0.74 4.22
C VAL A 116 -23.78 0.60 4.20
N PRO A 117 -23.75 1.41 5.28
CA PRO A 117 -24.30 2.75 5.23
C PRO A 117 -23.60 3.53 4.09
N PRO A 118 -24.36 4.11 3.15
CA PRO A 118 -23.77 4.78 2.01
C PRO A 118 -23.34 6.19 2.42
N GLU A 119 -22.09 6.36 2.85
CA GLU A 119 -21.32 7.63 2.77
C GLU A 119 -19.99 7.53 3.53
N ALA A 120 -18.95 7.07 2.84
CA ALA A 120 -17.57 7.41 3.18
C ALA A 120 -16.75 7.52 1.88
N ASN A 121 -17.28 8.32 0.95
CA ASN A 121 -16.52 8.80 -0.18
C ASN A 121 -15.58 9.93 0.31
N GLY A 122 -14.27 9.71 0.18
CA GLY A 122 -13.32 10.71 -0.27
C GLY A 122 -13.12 12.01 0.53
N PHE A 123 -11.97 12.08 1.20
CA PHE A 123 -11.09 13.26 1.27
C PHE A 123 -11.53 14.46 2.17
N PRO A 124 -10.78 15.58 2.20
CA PRO A 124 -9.97 16.02 3.33
C PRO A 124 -10.52 17.33 3.92
N PHE A 125 -10.13 17.73 5.13
CA PHE A 125 -10.46 19.07 5.65
C PHE A 125 -11.97 19.42 5.72
N GLY A 126 -12.61 19.07 6.84
CA GLY A 126 -13.96 19.53 7.14
C GLY A 126 -14.43 19.04 8.51
N GLN A 127 -14.10 19.80 9.56
CA GLN A 127 -14.79 19.67 10.85
C GLN A 127 -16.18 20.32 10.74
N PRO A 128 -17.16 19.84 11.52
CA PRO A 128 -17.34 20.44 12.82
C PRO A 128 -17.28 19.44 13.97
N GLN A 129 -16.61 19.93 15.00
CA GLN A 129 -16.45 19.42 16.36
C GLN A 129 -17.80 19.11 17.03
N GLN A 130 -18.03 17.84 17.41
CA GLN A 130 -18.90 17.51 18.54
C GLN A 130 -18.48 16.17 19.18
N ASN A 131 -17.86 16.31 20.36
CA ASN A 131 -17.98 15.41 21.52
C ASN A 131 -17.77 13.89 21.31
N GLY A 132 -16.50 13.51 21.14
CA GLY A 132 -16.01 12.15 21.25
C GLY A 132 -14.58 12.16 20.78
N GLY A 133 -13.62 12.20 21.71
CA GLY A 133 -12.21 12.42 21.43
C GLY A 133 -11.68 11.48 20.35
N ILE A 134 -11.64 11.98 19.12
CA ILE A 134 -10.93 11.35 18.02
C ILE A 134 -9.47 11.32 18.46
N PRO A 135 -8.83 10.14 18.56
CA PRO A 135 -7.42 10.09 18.89
C PRO A 135 -6.70 10.93 17.83
N PHE A 136 -6.02 11.98 18.28
CA PHE A 136 -5.18 12.80 17.44
C PHE A 136 -4.15 11.85 16.83
N ILE A 137 -4.33 11.48 15.56
CA ILE A 137 -3.33 10.71 14.83
C ILE A 137 -2.13 11.65 14.69
N ALA A 138 -1.18 11.52 15.61
CA ALA A 138 0.07 12.25 15.56
C ALA A 138 0.68 12.03 14.18
N PHE A 139 0.94 13.13 13.47
CA PHE A 139 1.60 13.04 12.16
C PHE A 139 3.00 12.49 12.38
N ASP A 140 3.21 11.22 12.06
CA ASP A 140 4.52 10.59 12.08
C ASP A 140 5.16 10.63 10.67
N PRO A 141 6.20 11.44 10.43
CA PRO A 141 6.89 11.49 9.15
C PRO A 141 7.47 10.14 8.71
N MET A 142 7.82 9.26 9.65
CA MET A 142 8.37 7.94 9.41
C MET A 142 7.32 6.85 9.25
N ALA A 143 6.04 7.19 9.35
CA ALA A 143 4.93 6.30 9.05
C ALA A 143 4.89 5.02 9.90
N GLY A 144 5.20 5.14 11.19
CA GLY A 144 5.24 4.05 12.18
C GLY A 144 6.58 3.33 12.28
N PHE A 145 7.56 3.68 11.44
CA PHE A 145 8.87 3.04 11.44
C PHE A 145 9.78 3.60 12.53
N LYS A 146 10.45 2.71 13.27
CA LYS A 146 11.60 3.10 14.10
C LYS A 146 12.80 3.41 13.20
N ALA A 147 13.62 4.40 13.55
CA ALA A 147 14.70 4.87 12.67
C ALA A 147 15.80 3.83 12.42
N ASP A 148 15.98 2.90 13.36
CA ASP A 148 16.90 1.77 13.34
C ASP A 148 16.30 0.50 12.71
N GLU A 149 15.00 0.49 12.42
CA GLU A 149 14.34 -0.65 11.77
C GLU A 149 14.98 -0.93 10.41
N LYS A 150 15.33 -2.19 10.15
CA LYS A 150 15.95 -2.60 8.89
C LYS A 150 14.90 -2.71 7.78
N ILE A 151 15.09 -1.94 6.71
CA ILE A 151 14.30 -2.05 5.47
C ILE A 151 14.95 -3.04 4.49
N ALA A 152 16.27 -3.18 4.54
CA ALA A 152 17.05 -4.20 3.85
C ALA A 152 18.26 -4.58 4.73
N ASP A 153 19.00 -5.63 4.34
CA ASP A 153 20.11 -6.20 5.13
C ASP A 153 21.06 -5.15 5.73
N ASP A 154 21.42 -4.14 4.93
CA ASP A 154 22.35 -3.06 5.27
C ASP A 154 21.72 -1.66 5.24
N VAL A 155 20.39 -1.52 5.24
CA VAL A 155 19.71 -0.21 5.11
C VAL A 155 18.62 -0.05 6.16
N THR A 156 18.67 1.03 6.95
CA THR A 156 17.63 1.35 7.94
C THR A 156 16.55 2.28 7.42
N ALA A 157 15.38 2.28 8.07
CA ALA A 157 14.27 3.18 7.77
C ALA A 157 14.66 4.65 7.90
N GLY A 158 15.53 4.99 8.86
CA GLY A 158 16.06 6.35 9.03
C GLY A 158 16.98 6.79 7.89
N GLU A 159 17.76 5.88 7.31
CA GLU A 159 18.59 6.18 6.13
C GLU A 159 17.70 6.39 4.88
N VAL A 160 16.67 5.56 4.72
CA VAL A 160 15.71 5.69 3.62
C VAL A 160 14.92 6.98 3.74
N SER A 161 14.48 7.37 4.94
CA SER A 161 13.72 8.61 5.14
C SER A 161 14.54 9.84 4.77
N LYS A 162 15.83 9.87 5.13
CA LYS A 162 16.79 10.91 4.71
C LYS A 162 17.01 10.91 3.20
N PHE A 163 17.19 9.75 2.59
CA PHE A 163 17.35 9.64 1.13
C PHE A 163 16.10 10.10 0.38
N VAL A 164 14.91 9.80 0.89
CA VAL A 164 13.65 10.19 0.25
C VAL A 164 13.41 11.70 0.38
N GLY A 165 13.69 12.25 1.55
CA GLY A 165 13.58 13.67 1.88
C GLY A 165 12.16 14.20 1.80
N LYS A 166 11.71 14.65 0.62
CA LYS A 166 10.35 15.18 0.45
C LYS A 166 9.33 14.05 0.32
N ASN A 167 8.19 14.25 1.00
CA ASN A 167 7.05 13.35 1.04
C ASN A 167 7.36 11.99 1.72
N THR A 168 8.24 11.99 2.72
CA THR A 168 8.69 10.78 3.43
C THR A 168 7.55 9.92 3.92
N ASN A 169 6.55 10.48 4.59
CA ASN A 169 5.42 9.71 5.12
C ASN A 169 4.69 8.87 4.04
N TYR A 170 4.52 9.40 2.81
CA TYR A 170 3.95 8.62 1.71
C TYR A 170 4.86 7.45 1.31
N PHE A 171 6.15 7.70 1.11
CA PHE A 171 7.08 6.67 0.65
C PHE A 171 7.35 5.62 1.71
N MET A 172 7.45 5.99 2.99
CA MET A 172 7.62 5.03 4.07
C MET A 172 6.43 4.07 4.15
N ARG A 173 5.18 4.57 3.99
CA ARG A 173 3.99 3.70 3.84
C ARG A 173 4.10 2.75 2.65
N VAL A 174 4.47 3.27 1.48
CA VAL A 174 4.56 2.47 0.26
C VAL A 174 5.68 1.43 0.36
N PHE A 175 6.82 1.81 0.93
CA PHE A 175 7.98 0.95 1.11
C PHE A 175 7.72 -0.13 2.16
N GLY A 176 7.04 0.20 3.26
CA GLY A 176 6.58 -0.79 4.24
C GLY A 176 5.64 -1.82 3.65
N SER A 177 4.66 -1.39 2.84
CA SER A 177 3.79 -2.33 2.13
C SER A 177 4.58 -3.20 1.14
N ILE A 178 5.54 -2.64 0.40
CA ILE A 178 6.40 -3.43 -0.52
C ILE A 178 7.24 -4.45 0.27
N MET A 179 7.81 -4.05 1.39
CA MET A 179 8.68 -4.88 2.22
C MET A 179 7.91 -6.03 2.87
N ARG A 180 6.79 -5.73 3.56
CA ARG A 180 6.08 -6.71 4.40
C ARG A 180 5.01 -7.51 3.65
N THR A 181 4.42 -6.94 2.61
CA THR A 181 3.30 -7.58 1.88
C THR A 181 3.58 -7.83 0.40
N ASN A 182 4.73 -7.38 -0.10
CA ASN A 182 5.07 -7.39 -1.52
C ASN A 182 4.03 -6.68 -2.42
N LYS A 183 3.21 -5.78 -1.86
CA LYS A 183 2.23 -4.97 -2.60
C LYS A 183 2.76 -3.55 -2.76
N SER A 184 2.46 -2.92 -3.90
CA SER A 184 2.83 -1.52 -4.17
C SER A 184 1.58 -0.73 -4.53
N ARG A 185 1.64 0.60 -4.41
CA ARG A 185 0.54 1.52 -4.74
C ARG A 185 0.75 2.13 -6.12
N PHE A 186 -0.35 2.38 -6.82
CA PHE A 186 -0.33 3.10 -8.10
C PHE A 186 0.17 4.54 -7.91
N SER A 187 1.07 4.98 -8.79
CA SER A 187 1.62 6.34 -8.81
C SER A 187 1.05 7.11 -9.99
N PHE A 188 0.02 7.92 -9.72
CA PHE A 188 -0.70 8.67 -10.76
C PHE A 188 0.19 9.64 -11.53
N VAL A 189 1.07 10.37 -10.82
CA VAL A 189 2.01 11.32 -11.45
C VAL A 189 2.98 10.58 -12.38
N SER A 190 3.43 9.38 -11.99
CA SER A 190 4.27 8.54 -12.84
C SER A 190 3.52 7.94 -14.03
N ALA A 191 2.18 7.87 -13.98
CA ALA A 191 1.40 7.41 -15.11
C ALA A 191 1.27 8.51 -16.16
N ILE A 192 0.98 9.75 -15.76
CA ILE A 192 0.81 10.87 -16.70
C ILE A 192 2.15 11.35 -17.25
N LEU A 193 3.15 11.54 -16.36
CA LEU A 193 4.46 12.09 -16.71
C LEU A 193 5.58 11.15 -16.22
N PRO A 194 5.67 9.92 -16.76
CA PRO A 194 6.58 8.89 -16.25
C PRO A 194 8.03 9.32 -16.24
N GLY A 195 8.54 9.80 -17.38
CA GLY A 195 9.91 10.23 -17.54
C GLY A 195 10.28 11.40 -16.64
N ALA A 196 9.46 12.47 -16.65
CA ALA A 196 9.67 13.64 -15.81
C ALA A 196 9.65 13.31 -14.31
N TYR A 197 8.73 12.45 -13.86
CA TYR A 197 8.66 12.03 -12.47
C TYR A 197 9.88 11.19 -12.04
N MET A 198 10.34 10.26 -12.89
CA MET A 198 11.52 9.46 -12.59
C MET A 198 12.79 10.33 -12.54
N LEU A 199 12.92 11.30 -13.43
CA LEU A 199 14.00 12.30 -13.41
C LEU A 199 13.94 13.18 -12.16
N TYR A 200 12.74 13.63 -11.77
CA TYR A 200 12.48 14.37 -10.55
C TYR A 200 12.98 13.61 -9.30
N ARG A 201 12.79 12.28 -9.24
CA ARG A 201 13.28 11.42 -8.16
C ARG A 201 14.69 10.88 -8.39
N LYS A 202 15.48 11.54 -9.24
CA LYS A 202 16.90 11.24 -9.53
C LYS A 202 17.16 9.82 -10.08
N MET A 203 16.15 9.14 -10.59
CA MET A 203 16.29 7.85 -11.30
C MET A 203 16.71 8.07 -12.76
N TYR A 204 17.84 8.78 -12.98
CA TYR A 204 18.19 9.37 -14.28
C TYR A 204 18.24 8.37 -15.44
N ALA A 205 18.91 7.22 -15.28
CA ALA A 205 19.06 6.25 -16.36
C ALA A 205 17.70 5.76 -16.89
N ILE A 206 16.80 5.36 -16.00
CA ILE A 206 15.48 4.86 -16.38
C ILE A 206 14.55 6.01 -16.78
N GLY A 207 14.65 7.16 -16.10
CA GLY A 207 13.88 8.36 -16.45
C GLY A 207 14.18 8.85 -17.86
N ILE A 208 15.45 8.91 -18.28
CA ILE A 208 15.84 9.26 -19.65
C ILE A 208 15.28 8.24 -20.64
N PHE A 209 15.48 6.95 -20.39
CA PHE A 209 14.99 5.88 -21.26
C PHE A 209 13.48 5.96 -21.49
N VAL A 210 12.70 6.10 -20.42
CA VAL A 210 11.24 6.19 -20.51
C VAL A 210 10.80 7.50 -21.15
N SER A 211 11.46 8.63 -20.86
CA SER A 211 11.21 9.91 -21.55
C SER A 211 11.38 9.78 -23.06
N VAL A 212 12.49 9.19 -23.51
CA VAL A 212 12.78 9.01 -24.95
C VAL A 212 11.70 8.17 -25.61
N ILE A 213 11.29 7.06 -25.00
CA ILE A 213 10.23 6.19 -25.56
C ILE A 213 8.90 6.93 -25.67
N VAL A 214 8.47 7.62 -24.60
CA VAL A 214 7.18 8.33 -24.60
C VAL A 214 7.19 9.48 -25.60
N ILE A 215 8.30 10.21 -25.69
CA ILE A 215 8.50 11.28 -26.65
C ILE A 215 8.52 10.74 -28.09
N ALA A 216 9.23 9.64 -28.35
CA ALA A 216 9.30 9.04 -29.68
C ALA A 216 7.93 8.55 -30.16
N LEU A 217 7.14 7.93 -29.26
CA LEU A 217 5.77 7.50 -29.56
C LEU A 217 4.86 8.70 -29.86
N LEU A 218 4.94 9.76 -29.05
CA LEU A 218 4.19 11.00 -29.29
C LEU A 218 4.60 11.66 -30.62
N ALA A 219 5.90 11.84 -30.86
CA ALA A 219 6.41 12.45 -32.09
C ALA A 219 6.00 11.62 -33.31
N GLY A 220 6.08 10.29 -33.24
CA GLY A 220 5.61 9.40 -34.30
C GLY A 220 4.11 9.56 -34.59
N THR A 221 3.27 9.68 -33.55
CA THR A 221 1.84 10.02 -33.71
C THR A 221 1.67 11.34 -34.45
N LEU A 222 2.35 12.41 -34.01
CA LEU A 222 2.19 13.75 -34.59
C LEU A 222 2.68 13.82 -36.05
N ILE A 223 3.82 13.19 -36.36
CA ILE A 223 4.38 13.15 -37.72
C ILE A 223 3.42 12.44 -38.69
N ILE A 224 2.80 11.33 -38.26
CA ILE A 224 1.84 10.62 -39.12
C ILE A 224 0.57 11.44 -39.28
N GLN A 225 0.10 12.11 -38.22
CA GLN A 225 -1.07 12.98 -38.30
C GLN A 225 -0.88 14.20 -39.23
N SER A 226 0.36 14.65 -39.45
CA SER A 226 0.66 15.73 -40.39
C SER A 226 0.81 15.26 -41.85
N THR A 227 0.65 13.97 -42.15
CA THR A 227 0.73 13.46 -43.52
C THR A 227 -0.55 13.76 -44.32
N PRO A 228 -0.45 14.00 -45.64
CA PRO A 228 -1.63 14.14 -46.52
C PRO A 228 -2.54 12.92 -46.47
N GLU A 229 -1.97 11.71 -46.41
CA GLU A 229 -2.69 10.44 -46.38
C GLU A 229 -3.56 10.33 -45.13
N TYR A 230 -3.03 10.71 -43.96
CA TYR A 230 -3.83 10.76 -42.73
C TYR A 230 -4.93 11.82 -42.81
N THR A 231 -4.62 12.99 -43.35
CA THR A 231 -5.58 14.11 -43.48
C THR A 231 -6.75 13.72 -44.38
N GLU A 232 -6.47 13.11 -45.53
CA GLU A 232 -7.48 12.60 -46.44
C GLU A 232 -8.35 11.53 -45.77
N ALA A 233 -7.71 10.55 -45.11
CA ALA A 233 -8.44 9.52 -44.36
C ALA A 233 -9.33 10.12 -43.26
N TYR A 234 -8.81 11.10 -42.51
CA TYR A 234 -9.56 11.76 -41.46
C TYR A 234 -10.78 12.52 -41.99
N ASN A 235 -10.63 13.22 -43.12
CA ASN A 235 -11.74 13.93 -43.75
C ASN A 235 -12.83 12.96 -44.23
N ILE A 236 -12.45 11.87 -44.91
CA ILE A 236 -13.40 10.81 -45.33
C ILE A 236 -14.14 10.24 -44.10
N TYR A 237 -13.41 9.96 -43.01
CA TYR A 237 -14.00 9.46 -41.77
C TYR A 237 -15.03 10.44 -41.19
N ILE A 238 -14.70 11.73 -41.10
CA ILE A 238 -15.58 12.77 -40.56
C ILE A 238 -16.81 12.98 -41.45
N ASP A 239 -16.65 12.99 -42.77
CA ASP A 239 -17.75 13.11 -43.72
C ASP A 239 -18.73 11.95 -43.56
N ASN A 240 -18.23 10.71 -43.54
CA ASN A 240 -19.05 9.52 -43.29
C ASN A 240 -19.73 9.59 -41.93
N TYR A 241 -19.00 9.90 -40.86
CA TYR A 241 -19.54 10.05 -39.51
C TYR A 241 -20.69 11.07 -39.45
N SER A 242 -20.53 12.21 -40.14
CA SER A 242 -21.56 13.25 -40.20
C SER A 242 -22.82 12.80 -40.95
N ALA A 243 -22.66 12.03 -42.04
CA ALA A 243 -23.77 11.47 -42.80
C ALA A 243 -24.54 10.40 -42.00
N LEU A 244 -23.85 9.57 -41.21
CA LEU A 244 -24.49 8.62 -40.29
C LEU A 244 -25.33 9.35 -39.23
N LEU A 245 -24.81 10.42 -38.64
CA LEU A 245 -25.53 11.19 -37.62
C LEU A 245 -26.78 11.88 -38.17
N GLN A 246 -26.77 12.28 -39.44
CA GLN A 246 -27.92 12.89 -40.12
C GLN A 246 -28.98 11.88 -40.55
N GLY A 247 -28.81 10.59 -40.23
CA GLY A 247 -29.78 9.54 -40.53
C GLY A 247 -29.88 9.21 -42.02
N THR A 248 -28.89 9.61 -42.83
CA THR A 248 -28.87 9.32 -44.28
C THR A 248 -28.81 7.82 -44.55
N TYR A 249 -28.28 7.02 -43.61
CA TYR A 249 -28.17 5.57 -43.70
C TYR A 249 -29.05 4.88 -42.67
N SER A 250 -30.21 4.36 -43.09
CA SER A 250 -31.01 3.44 -42.28
C SER A 250 -30.33 2.06 -42.24
N GLY A 251 -29.82 1.67 -41.08
CA GLY A 251 -29.12 0.39 -40.89
C GLY A 251 -27.59 0.43 -41.06
N ALA A 252 -26.97 1.59 -40.83
CA ALA A 252 -25.52 1.76 -40.96
C ALA A 252 -24.72 0.81 -40.03
N ASN A 253 -23.62 0.28 -40.57
CA ASN A 253 -22.67 -0.58 -39.87
C ASN A 253 -21.36 0.17 -39.61
N PHE A 254 -20.54 -0.35 -38.69
CA PHE A 254 -19.23 0.24 -38.36
C PHE A 254 -18.30 0.39 -39.58
N SER A 255 -18.40 -0.50 -40.56
CA SER A 255 -17.64 -0.43 -41.81
C SER A 255 -17.93 0.80 -42.65
N ASP A 256 -19.13 1.37 -42.54
CA ASP A 256 -19.56 2.50 -43.36
C ASP A 256 -18.79 3.78 -42.98
N LEU A 257 -18.24 3.86 -41.77
CA LEU A 257 -17.35 4.94 -41.33
C LEU A 257 -16.07 5.04 -42.16
N PHE A 258 -15.62 3.92 -42.74
CA PHE A 258 -14.38 3.83 -43.51
C PHE A 258 -14.64 3.66 -45.01
N SER A 259 -15.91 3.78 -45.44
CA SER A 259 -16.29 3.67 -46.84
C SER A 259 -15.58 4.73 -47.68
N GLY A 260 -15.05 4.33 -48.84
CA GLY A 260 -14.32 5.22 -49.74
C GLY A 260 -12.83 5.41 -49.40
N MET A 261 -12.34 4.87 -48.28
CA MET A 261 -10.91 4.92 -47.97
C MET A 261 -10.11 3.87 -48.77
N SER A 262 -8.96 4.29 -49.30
CA SER A 262 -7.97 3.35 -49.82
C SER A 262 -7.35 2.51 -48.70
N SER A 263 -6.74 1.36 -49.04
CA SER A 263 -6.00 0.55 -48.06
C SER A 263 -4.85 1.33 -47.41
N THR A 264 -4.23 2.25 -48.15
CA THR A 264 -3.19 3.16 -47.64
C THR A 264 -3.78 4.13 -46.61
N ASN A 265 -4.92 4.75 -46.91
CA ASN A 265 -5.60 5.69 -46.01
C ASN A 265 -5.96 5.01 -44.68
N ILE A 266 -6.51 3.79 -44.74
CA ILE A 266 -6.84 2.99 -43.54
C ILE A 266 -5.59 2.71 -42.70
N PHE A 267 -4.47 2.38 -43.33
CA PHE A 267 -3.21 2.12 -42.63
C PHE A 267 -2.71 3.36 -41.90
N TYR A 268 -2.60 4.51 -42.58
CA TYR A 268 -2.16 5.77 -41.98
C TYR A 268 -3.12 6.25 -40.90
N PHE A 269 -4.43 6.10 -41.09
CA PHE A 269 -5.44 6.43 -40.08
C PHE A 269 -5.25 5.62 -38.79
N SER A 270 -4.89 4.33 -38.91
CA SER A 270 -4.82 3.41 -37.76
C SER A 270 -3.57 3.61 -36.89
N ILE A 271 -2.42 3.96 -37.49
CA ILE A 271 -1.13 3.99 -36.77
C ILE A 271 -1.12 4.97 -35.59
N PRO A 272 -1.60 6.22 -35.70
CA PRO A 272 -1.63 7.17 -34.58
C PRO A 272 -2.33 6.61 -33.34
N TYR A 273 -3.42 5.86 -33.53
CA TYR A 273 -4.16 5.23 -32.43
C TYR A 273 -3.39 4.05 -31.82
N ILE A 274 -2.71 3.24 -32.64
CA ILE A 274 -1.86 2.14 -32.17
C ILE A 274 -0.68 2.70 -31.35
N LEU A 275 0.02 3.71 -31.87
CA LEU A 275 1.11 4.39 -31.14
C LEU A 275 0.60 5.03 -29.85
N GLY A 276 -0.58 5.66 -29.88
CA GLY A 276 -1.25 6.21 -28.71
C GLY A 276 -1.58 5.15 -27.66
N ALA A 277 -2.08 3.98 -28.09
CA ALA A 277 -2.38 2.85 -27.20
C ALA A 277 -1.10 2.27 -26.57
N ILE A 278 -0.03 2.11 -27.35
CA ILE A 278 1.29 1.68 -26.84
C ILE A 278 1.81 2.70 -25.83
N ARG A 279 1.70 4.00 -26.12
CA ARG A 279 2.10 5.07 -25.20
C ARG A 279 1.30 5.00 -23.90
N LEU A 280 -0.01 4.81 -23.97
CA LEU A 280 -0.87 4.64 -22.80
C LEU A 280 -0.48 3.40 -21.99
N ALA A 281 -0.16 2.28 -22.65
CA ALA A 281 0.30 1.08 -21.97
C ALA A 281 1.60 1.33 -21.20
N VAL A 282 2.59 1.99 -21.83
CA VAL A 282 3.85 2.38 -21.16
C VAL A 282 3.58 3.26 -19.93
N MET A 283 2.70 4.25 -20.07
CA MET A 283 2.26 5.14 -18.99
C MET A 283 1.64 4.35 -17.82
N LEU A 284 0.70 3.44 -18.10
CA LEU A 284 0.07 2.61 -17.07
C LEU A 284 1.08 1.69 -16.36
N ILE A 285 1.98 1.05 -17.12
CA ILE A 285 3.05 0.22 -16.56
C ILE A 285 3.93 1.04 -15.61
N CYS A 286 4.31 2.26 -16.00
CA CYS A 286 5.06 3.17 -15.14
C CYS A 286 4.26 3.52 -13.87
N GLY A 287 2.97 3.80 -13.98
CA GLY A 287 2.11 4.06 -12.83
C GLY A 287 2.14 2.93 -11.79
N PHE A 288 2.09 1.67 -12.20
CA PHE A 288 2.14 0.53 -11.29
C PHE A 288 3.56 0.18 -10.79
N ARG A 289 4.61 0.43 -11.58
CA ARG A 289 5.97 -0.05 -11.29
C ARG A 289 6.88 0.97 -10.64
N THR A 290 6.65 2.27 -10.84
CA THR A 290 7.61 3.32 -10.46
C THR A 290 7.91 3.34 -8.96
N ASN A 291 6.90 3.17 -8.11
CA ASN A 291 7.11 3.13 -6.66
C ASN A 291 8.04 1.99 -6.22
N ARG A 292 7.89 0.80 -6.82
CA ARG A 292 8.78 -0.34 -6.58
C ARG A 292 10.18 -0.11 -7.15
N MET A 293 10.29 0.52 -8.32
CA MET A 293 11.57 0.88 -8.90
C MET A 293 12.31 1.88 -8.01
N TYR A 294 11.59 2.86 -7.48
CA TYR A 294 12.13 3.86 -6.56
C TYR A 294 12.57 3.24 -5.23
N TYR A 295 11.78 2.33 -4.65
CA TYR A 295 12.19 1.54 -3.48
C TYR A 295 13.54 0.85 -3.69
N LYS A 296 13.67 0.08 -4.79
CA LYS A 296 14.92 -0.61 -5.15
C LYS A 296 16.06 0.37 -5.42
N HIS A 297 15.76 1.53 -6.03
CA HIS A 297 16.74 2.58 -6.28
C HIS A 297 17.31 3.16 -4.98
N CYS A 298 16.45 3.48 -4.01
CA CYS A 298 16.85 3.98 -2.69
C CYS A 298 17.80 3.00 -2.01
N ILE A 299 17.38 1.74 -1.87
CA ILE A 299 18.20 0.69 -1.22
C ILE A 299 19.54 0.56 -1.93
N LYS A 300 19.54 0.35 -3.25
CA LYS A 300 20.78 0.18 -4.02
C LYS A 300 21.74 1.37 -3.86
N LYS A 301 21.23 2.61 -3.84
CA LYS A 301 22.05 3.81 -3.69
C LYS A 301 22.61 3.95 -2.28
N ILE A 302 21.79 3.75 -1.25
CA ILE A 302 22.24 3.81 0.14
C ILE A 302 23.31 2.74 0.40
N SER A 303 23.05 1.47 0.04
CA SER A 303 24.02 0.38 0.16
C SER A 303 25.33 0.70 -0.59
N SER A 304 25.26 1.34 -1.77
CA SER A 304 26.47 1.73 -2.51
C SER A 304 27.29 2.82 -1.82
N ILE A 305 26.63 3.78 -1.17
CA ILE A 305 27.29 4.85 -0.38
C ILE A 305 27.99 4.22 0.82
N LYS A 306 27.32 3.31 1.53
CA LYS A 306 27.87 2.61 2.70
C LYS A 306 29.06 1.73 2.33
N LYS A 307 28.97 0.97 1.25
CA LYS A 307 30.08 0.14 0.73
C LYS A 307 31.29 0.97 0.33
N TYR A 308 31.08 2.14 -0.27
CA TYR A 308 32.16 3.06 -0.60
C TYR A 308 32.83 3.61 0.67
N ALA A 309 32.06 4.05 1.66
CA ALA A 309 32.60 4.57 2.92
C ALA A 309 33.39 3.51 3.70
N ALA A 310 32.88 2.28 3.79
CA ALA A 310 33.54 1.16 4.47
C ALA A 310 34.90 0.77 3.85
N SER A 311 35.21 1.20 2.62
CA SER A 311 36.52 0.95 2.00
C SER A 311 37.64 1.87 2.51
N PHE A 312 37.32 2.87 3.32
CA PHE A 312 38.28 3.86 3.83
C PHE A 312 38.46 3.86 5.36
N ASP A 313 37.67 3.08 6.10
CA ASP A 313 37.71 3.13 7.57
C ASP A 313 39.00 2.52 8.15
N LYS A 314 39.72 3.32 8.94
CA LYS A 314 40.76 2.89 9.89
C LYS A 314 40.20 3.19 11.29
N GLU A 315 40.19 2.17 12.15
CA GLU A 315 39.31 2.15 13.32
C GLU A 315 39.78 3.05 14.47
N SER A 316 39.01 4.11 14.74
CA SER A 316 38.87 4.76 16.04
C SER A 316 37.41 5.17 16.26
N GLU A 317 36.93 5.23 17.51
CA GLU A 317 35.51 5.45 17.82
C GLU A 317 35.02 6.85 17.38
N GLU A 318 35.85 7.88 17.53
CA GLU A 318 35.57 9.26 17.08
C GLU A 318 35.50 9.36 15.54
N GLU A 319 36.37 8.63 14.84
CA GLU A 319 36.38 8.55 13.38
C GLU A 319 35.13 7.82 12.86
N SER A 320 34.64 6.80 13.58
CA SER A 320 33.40 6.08 13.23
C SER A 320 32.15 6.97 13.26
N LEU A 321 32.03 7.86 14.27
CA LEU A 321 30.92 8.79 14.40
C LEU A 321 30.96 9.86 13.29
N LYS A 322 32.17 10.35 12.99
CA LYS A 322 32.40 11.29 11.89
C LYS A 322 32.05 10.66 10.54
N THR A 323 32.52 9.44 10.28
CA THR A 323 32.18 8.65 9.09
C THR A 323 30.67 8.47 8.96
N LYS A 324 29.96 8.10 10.05
CA LYS A 324 28.51 7.94 10.04
C LYS A 324 27.77 9.25 9.72
N SER A 325 28.24 10.38 10.25
CA SER A 325 27.69 11.70 9.94
C SER A 325 27.88 12.05 8.45
N THR A 326 29.09 11.84 7.92
CA THR A 326 29.41 12.06 6.51
C THR A 326 28.62 11.14 5.58
N ILE A 327 28.39 9.88 5.95
CA ILE A 327 27.52 8.96 5.21
C ILE A 327 26.09 9.51 5.14
N ASN A 328 25.54 9.96 6.27
CA ASN A 328 24.19 10.54 6.30
C ASN A 328 24.07 11.79 5.42
N GLU A 329 25.07 12.66 5.45
CA GLU A 329 25.13 13.83 4.58
C GLU A 329 25.18 13.43 3.09
N GLN A 330 25.97 12.41 2.73
CA GLN A 330 26.01 11.89 1.37
C GLN A 330 24.68 11.27 0.93
N ILE A 331 24.00 10.54 1.82
CA ILE A 331 22.67 9.97 1.58
C ILE A 331 21.67 11.08 1.26
N GLU A 332 21.64 12.15 2.07
CA GLU A 332 20.73 13.28 1.87
C GLU A 332 21.04 14.04 0.56
N ASN A 333 22.31 14.30 0.27
CA ASN A 333 22.75 14.98 -0.95
C ASN A 333 22.45 14.18 -2.23
N LYS A 334 22.64 12.86 -2.20
CA LYS A 334 22.33 11.97 -3.33
C LYS A 334 20.84 11.70 -3.47
N GLY A 335 20.10 11.75 -2.37
CA GLY A 335 18.65 11.58 -2.29
C GLY A 335 17.85 12.83 -2.67
N GLY A 336 16.60 12.90 -2.23
CA GLY A 336 15.71 14.03 -2.45
C GLY A 336 15.20 14.12 -3.90
N VAL A 337 15.08 15.36 -4.38
CA VAL A 337 14.42 15.63 -5.67
C VAL A 337 15.21 16.62 -6.52
N ASN A 338 15.04 16.52 -7.84
CA ASN A 338 15.62 17.44 -8.82
C ASN A 338 14.49 18.15 -9.59
N LEU A 339 14.05 19.30 -9.06
CA LEU A 339 12.96 20.08 -9.66
C LEU A 339 13.33 20.62 -11.05
N ALA A 340 14.59 21.07 -11.23
CA ALA A 340 15.05 21.61 -12.51
C ALA A 340 14.89 20.59 -13.65
N MET A 341 15.29 19.34 -13.42
CA MET A 341 15.13 18.27 -14.41
C MET A 341 13.67 17.97 -14.73
N ALA A 342 12.79 18.03 -13.72
CA ALA A 342 11.35 17.85 -13.92
C ALA A 342 10.79 18.95 -14.82
N VAL A 343 11.13 20.21 -14.52
CA VAL A 343 10.70 21.39 -15.27
C VAL A 343 11.19 21.32 -16.72
N VAL A 344 12.48 21.04 -16.94
CA VAL A 344 13.04 20.90 -18.28
C VAL A 344 12.35 19.77 -19.06
N ALA A 345 12.16 18.60 -18.45
CA ALA A 345 11.48 17.48 -19.11
C ALA A 345 10.03 17.82 -19.49
N THR A 346 9.31 18.54 -18.62
CA THR A 346 7.95 19.02 -18.91
C THR A 346 7.95 20.04 -20.05
N PHE A 347 8.88 21.00 -20.06
CA PHE A 347 8.99 21.97 -21.17
C PHE A 347 9.29 21.29 -22.50
N VAL A 348 10.21 20.33 -22.54
CA VAL A 348 10.50 19.55 -23.76
C VAL A 348 9.26 18.81 -24.22
N PHE A 349 8.52 18.17 -23.30
CA PHE A 349 7.28 17.48 -23.63
C PHE A 349 6.21 18.43 -24.21
N LEU A 350 6.01 19.60 -23.60
CA LEU A 350 5.06 20.61 -24.10
C LEU A 350 5.49 21.17 -25.45
N ALA A 351 6.79 21.44 -25.66
CA ALA A 351 7.30 21.92 -26.93
C ALA A 351 7.00 20.94 -28.08
N ILE A 352 7.08 19.64 -27.82
CA ILE A 352 6.76 18.61 -28.82
C ILE A 352 5.26 18.53 -29.08
N ILE A 353 4.42 18.61 -28.04
CA ILE A 353 2.96 18.62 -28.19
C ILE A 353 2.50 19.79 -29.07
N TYR A 354 3.08 20.96 -28.86
CA TYR A 354 2.67 22.17 -29.58
C TYR A 354 3.48 22.45 -30.85
N MET A 355 4.49 21.64 -31.16
CA MET A 355 5.27 21.77 -32.41
C MET A 355 4.38 21.85 -33.66
N PRO A 356 3.30 21.05 -33.82
CA PRO A 356 2.43 21.13 -35.00
C PRO A 356 1.62 22.44 -35.11
N LEU A 357 1.59 23.31 -34.09
CA LEU A 357 0.97 24.63 -34.22
C LEU A 357 1.90 25.65 -34.89
N PHE A 358 3.20 25.34 -35.00
CA PHE A 358 4.24 26.26 -35.46
C PHE A 358 4.90 25.83 -36.76
N VAL A 359 4.57 24.64 -37.26
CA VAL A 359 5.01 24.05 -38.54
C VAL A 359 3.77 23.77 -39.35
#